data_AF-A0A852X0A2-F1
#
_entry.id   AF-A0A852X0A2-F1
#
_cell.length_a   1.000
_cell.length_b   1.000
_cell.length_c   1.000
_cell.angle_alpha   90.00
_cell.angle_beta   90.00
_cell.angle_gamma   90.00
#
_symmetry.space_group_name_H-M   'P 1'
#
loop_
_entity.id
_entity.type
_entity.pdbx_description
1 polymer ?
#
loop_
_entity_poly.entity_id
_entity_poly.type
_entity_poly.pdbx_seq_one_letter_code
_entity_poly.pdbx_strand_id
1 'polypeptide(L)' 'MAGTFELYEDASGQFRFRLTAGNGQTIAASEAYTTKAAAKNGIESVRSNAPDASIVDQTE' A
#
# COMPACT_ATOMS: atom_id res chain seq x y z
N MET A 1 -8.82 -7.76 13.29
CA MET A 1 -7.39 -8.03 13.05
C MET A 1 -6.84 -6.89 12.20
N ALA A 2 -5.72 -6.29 12.58
CA ALA A 2 -5.10 -5.22 11.80
C ALA A 2 -4.56 -5.77 10.47
N GLY A 3 -4.65 -5.00 9.39
CA GLY A 3 -4.00 -5.34 8.12
C GLY A 3 -2.48 -5.17 8.22
N THR A 4 -1.74 -5.95 7.43
CA THR A 4 -0.27 -5.92 7.40
C THR A 4 0.22 -5.36 6.07
N PHE A 5 1.14 -4.39 6.13
CA PHE A 5 1.85 -3.90 4.95
C PHE A 5 3.06 -4.80 4.64
N GLU A 6 3.09 -5.38 3.46
CA GLU A 6 4.20 -6.16 2.94
C GLU A 6 4.95 -5.35 1.88
N LEU A 7 6.21 -5.02 2.14
CA LEU A 7 7.09 -4.34 1.19
C LEU A 7 7.98 -5.38 0.51
N TYR A 8 7.97 -5.40 -0.83
CA TYR A 8 8.76 -6.33 -1.63
C TYR A 8 9.37 -5.63 -2.85
N GLU A 9 10.40 -6.25 -3.42
CA GLU A 9 11.02 -5.84 -4.67
C GLU A 9 10.50 -6.75 -5.80
N ASP A 10 10.13 -6.17 -6.93
CA ASP A 10 9.70 -6.91 -8.10
C ASP A 10 10.89 -7.37 -8.97
N ALA A 11 10.61 -8.23 -9.95
CA ALA A 11 11.64 -8.74 -10.87
C ALA A 11 12.29 -7.65 -11.74
N SER A 12 11.72 -6.45 -11.79
CA SER A 12 12.26 -5.28 -12.50
C SER A 12 13.11 -4.38 -11.59
N GLY A 13 13.35 -4.78 -10.34
CA GLY A 13 14.12 -4.00 -9.36
C GLY A 13 13.36 -2.83 -8.77
N GLN A 14 12.02 -2.78 -8.95
CA GLN A 14 11.18 -1.74 -8.37
C GLN A 14 10.56 -2.22 -7.06
N PHE A 15 10.33 -1.28 -6.15
CA PHE A 15 9.76 -1.55 -4.84
C PHE A 15 8.25 -1.38 -4.88
N ARG A 16 7.51 -2.33 -4.31
CA ARG A 16 6.06 -2.30 -4.21
C ARG A 16 5.64 -2.68 -2.80
N PHE A 17 4.52 -2.16 -2.36
CA PHE A 17 3.89 -2.62 -1.13
C PHE A 17 2.46 -3.08 -1.38
N ARG A 18 2.01 -4.02 -0.57
CA ARG A 18 0.61 -4.47 -0.55
C ARG A 18 0.09 -4.50 0.88
N LEU A 19 -1.20 -4.25 1.03
CA LEU A 19 -1.90 -4.37 2.30
C LEU A 19 -2.70 -5.68 2.30
N THR A 20 -2.39 -6.55 3.24
CA THR A 20 -3.06 -7.83 3.41
C THR A 20 -3.95 -7.78 4.65
N ALA A 21 -5.23 -8.09 4.49
CA ALA A 21 -6.19 -8.15 5.58
C ALA A 21 -5.94 -9.38 6.47
N GLY A 22 -6.53 -9.41 7.67
CA GLY A 22 -6.35 -10.51 8.63
C GLY A 22 -6.82 -11.88 8.12
N ASN A 23 -7.59 -11.92 7.04
CA ASN A 23 -8.01 -13.14 6.34
C ASN A 23 -7.01 -13.58 5.24
N GLY A 24 -5.86 -12.92 5.09
CA GLY A 24 -4.86 -13.22 4.08
C GLY A 24 -5.15 -12.65 2.68
N GLN A 25 -6.26 -11.92 2.51
CA GLN A 25 -6.58 -11.30 1.22
C GLN A 25 -5.82 -9.98 1.05
N THR A 26 -5.17 -9.79 -0.09
CA THR A 26 -4.65 -8.48 -0.48
C THR A 26 -5.80 -7.54 -0.82
N ILE A 27 -5.89 -6.42 -0.11
CA ILE A 27 -6.96 -5.43 -0.25
C ILE A 27 -6.49 -4.13 -0.91
N ALA A 28 -5.18 -3.88 -0.93
CA ALA A 28 -4.59 -2.77 -1.67
C ALA A 28 -3.19 -3.15 -2.16
N ALA A 29 -2.80 -2.61 -3.30
CA ALA A 29 -1.46 -2.73 -3.86
C ALA A 29 -1.00 -1.35 -4.32
N SER A 30 0.27 -1.04 -4.08
CA SER A 30 0.86 0.22 -4.50
C SER A 30 1.32 0.17 -5.95
N GLU A 31 1.55 1.35 -6.51
CA GLU A 31 2.38 1.50 -7.70
C GLU A 31 3.83 1.09 -7.44
N ALA A 32 4.59 0.98 -8.53
CA ALA A 32 6.01 0.66 -8.46
C ALA A 32 6.82 1.91 -8.09
N TYR A 33 7.67 1.78 -7.07
CA TYR A 33 8.59 2.82 -6.61
C TYR A 33 10.01 2.50 -7.05
N THR A 34 10.79 3.54 -7.36
CA THR A 34 12.20 3.40 -7.73
C THR A 34 13.13 3.10 -6.55
N THR A 35 12.71 3.43 -5.32
CA THR A 35 13.53 3.22 -4.12
C THR A 35 12.71 2.66 -2.95
N LYS A 36 13.37 1.86 -2.12
CA LYS A 36 12.79 1.32 -0.87
C LYS A 36 12.32 2.43 0.07
N ALA A 37 13.03 3.55 0.12
CA ALA A 37 12.68 4.70 0.95
C ALA A 37 11.38 5.35 0.46
N ALA A 38 11.20 5.53 -0.85
CA ALA A 38 9.96 6.06 -1.40
C ALA A 38 8.76 5.14 -1.10
N ALA A 39 8.93 3.82 -1.23
CA ALA A 39 7.88 2.87 -0.89
C ALA A 39 7.51 2.90 0.61
N LYS A 40 8.50 3.02 1.51
CA LYS A 40 8.25 3.20 2.94
C LYS A 40 7.49 4.50 3.24
N ASN A 41 7.86 5.60 2.61
CA ASN A 41 7.14 6.86 2.75
C ASN A 41 5.70 6.75 2.25
N GLY A 42 5.47 5.98 1.18
CA GLY A 42 4.13 5.64 0.70
C GLY A 42 3.31 4.88 1.76
N ILE A 43 3.89 3.87 2.40
CA ILE A 43 3.24 3.13 3.50
C ILE A 43 2.88 4.07 4.67
N GLU A 44 3.79 4.93 5.10
CA GLU A 44 3.54 5.86 6.20
C GLU A 44 2.46 6.88 5.84
N SER A 45 2.46 7.38 4.60
CA SER A 45 1.42 8.25 4.09
C SER A 45 0.05 7.55 4.12
N VAL A 46 -0.05 6.32 3.63
CA VAL A 46 -1.32 5.56 3.69
C VAL A 46 -1.73 5.31 5.13
N ARG A 47 -0.80 4.92 6.01
CA ARG A 47 -1.08 4.68 7.43
C ARG A 47 -1.64 5.93 8.13
N SER A 48 -1.11 7.11 7.81
CA SER A 48 -1.52 8.37 8.44
C SER A 48 -2.80 8.95 7.85
N ASN A 49 -3.02 8.81 6.53
CA ASN A 49 -4.13 9.51 5.86
C ASN A 49 -5.35 8.61 5.63
N ALA A 50 -5.17 7.30 5.46
CA ALA A 50 -6.29 6.40 5.16
C ALA A 50 -7.38 6.34 6.27
N PRO A 51 -7.07 6.42 7.58
CA PRO A 51 -8.10 6.40 8.61
C PRO A 51 -9.08 7.58 8.54
N ASP A 52 -8.60 8.74 8.09
CA ASP A 52 -9.35 10.00 8.07
C ASP A 52 -9.86 10.37 6.65
N ALA A 53 -9.48 9.60 5.62
CA ALA A 53 -9.83 9.88 4.24
C ALA A 53 -11.33 9.67 3.98
N SER A 54 -11.96 10.65 3.35
CA SER A 54 -13.33 10.53 2.86
C SER A 54 -13.41 9.55 1.68
N ILE A 55 -14.44 8.70 1.67
CA ILE A 55 -14.74 7.84 0.53
C ILE A 55 -15.44 8.68 -0.53
N VAL A 56 -14.82 8.81 -1.71
CA VAL A 56 -15.38 9.51 -2.86
C VAL A 56 -15.48 8.51 -4.01
N ASP A 57 -16.71 8.17 -4.42
CA ASP A 57 -16.95 7.31 -5.56
C ASP A 57 -16.84 8.14 -6.86
N GLN A 58 -16.01 7.69 -7.78
CA GLN A 58 -15.78 8.33 -9.09
C GLN A 58 -16.18 7.41 -10.26
N THR A 59 -17.00 6.40 -10.00
CA THR A 59 -17.59 5.56 -11.05
C THR A 59 -18.82 6.26 -11.61
N GLU A 60 -18.82 6.52 -12.92
CA GLU A 60 -19.97 7.06 -13.66
C GLU A 60 -20.86 5.95 -14.23
#